data_AF-A0A1B6E108-F1
#
_entry.id   AF-A0A1B6E108-F1
#
_cell.length_a   1.000
_cell.length_b   1.000
_cell.length_c   1.000
_cell.angle_alpha   90.00
_cell.angle_beta   90.00
_cell.angle_gamma   90.00
#
_symmetry.space_group_name_H-M   'P 1'
#
loop_
_entity.id
_entity.type
_entity.pdbx_description
1 polymer ?
#
loop_
_entity_poly.entity_id
_entity_poly.type
_entity_poly.pdbx_seq_one_letter_code
_entity_poly.pdbx_strand_id
1 'polypeptide(L)'
;AISVNSGAPVWAESFELITYRKTMSSVQRLSAIRVASAYLTVSEEAIDVAASCVPIDILAGERQRQHRRKKEKQRRVLCEEERPESLRLWQERWDSSTKGRWTHR
;
A
#
# COMPACT_ATOMS: atom_id res chain seq x y z
N ALA A 1 6.46 -26.37 -8.87
CA ALA A 1 6.77 -24.96 -8.63
C ALA A 1 6.50 -24.64 -7.16
N ILE A 2 7.54 -24.38 -6.37
CA ILE A 2 7.39 -24.03 -4.95
C ILE A 2 6.74 -22.64 -4.92
N SER A 3 5.53 -22.56 -4.35
CA SER A 3 4.75 -21.32 -4.27
C SER A 3 5.40 -20.37 -3.26
N VAL A 4 6.23 -19.44 -3.74
CA VAL A 4 6.93 -18.40 -2.93
C VAL A 4 5.97 -17.40 -2.25
N ASN A 5 4.64 -17.56 -2.37
CA ASN A 5 3.66 -16.62 -1.81
C ASN A 5 3.23 -16.89 -0.35
N SER A 6 3.98 -17.69 0.42
CA SER A 6 3.59 -18.06 1.79
C SER A 6 3.80 -16.95 2.83
N GLY A 7 4.54 -15.89 2.50
CA GLY A 7 4.80 -14.79 3.43
C GLY A 7 3.71 -13.72 3.48
N ALA A 8 2.99 -13.48 2.38
CA ALA A 8 2.01 -12.38 2.26
C ALA A 8 1.03 -12.24 3.45
N PRO A 9 0.39 -13.31 3.97
CA PRO A 9 -0.49 -13.18 5.13
C PRO A 9 0.24 -12.77 6.41
N VAL A 10 1.46 -13.25 6.63
CA VAL A 10 2.27 -12.92 7.83
C VAL A 10 2.67 -11.44 7.83
N TRP A 11 3.07 -10.93 6.66
CA TRP A 11 3.39 -9.51 6.52
C TRP A 11 2.15 -8.64 6.71
N ALA A 12 1.01 -9.00 6.12
CA ALA A 12 -0.24 -8.25 6.26
C ALA A 12 -0.71 -8.16 7.73
N GLU A 13 -0.64 -9.26 8.47
CA GLU A 13 -0.95 -9.28 9.91
C GLU A 13 0.01 -8.39 10.72
N SER A 14 1.30 -8.38 10.34
CA SER A 14 2.29 -7.50 11.00
C SER A 14 1.97 -6.00 10.82
N PHE A 15 1.24 -5.61 9.77
CA PHE A 15 0.83 -4.22 9.54
C PHE A 15 -0.35 -3.76 10.42
N GLU A 16 -1.02 -4.66 11.15
CA GLU A 16 -2.00 -4.30 12.19
C GLU A 16 -1.32 -3.58 13.36
N LEU A 17 -0.05 -3.91 13.61
CA LEU A 17 0.76 -3.24 14.61
C LEU A 17 1.31 -1.91 14.06
N ILE A 18 0.87 -0.81 14.69
CA ILE A 18 1.22 0.56 14.31
C ILE A 18 2.73 0.78 14.17
N THR A 19 3.55 0.15 15.04
CA THR A 19 5.02 0.30 15.03
C THR A 19 5.64 -0.24 13.74
N TYR A 20 5.26 -1.45 13.32
CA TYR A 20 5.76 -2.04 12.08
C TYR A 20 5.29 -1.27 10.86
N ARG A 21 4.02 -0.85 10.85
CA ARG A 21 3.46 0.01 9.81
C ARG A 21 4.26 1.30 9.65
N LYS A 22 4.47 2.07 10.73
CA LYS A 22 5.24 3.33 10.71
C LYS A 22 6.68 3.14 10.23
N THR A 23 7.31 2.02 10.60
CA THR A 23 8.70 1.73 10.23
C THR A 23 8.80 1.49 8.72
N MET A 24 7.93 0.62 8.19
CA MET A 24 7.90 0.29 6.77
C MET A 24 7.46 1.48 5.91
N SER A 25 6.45 2.22 6.35
CA SER A 25 6.02 3.51 5.81
C SER A 25 7.18 4.50 5.68
N SER A 26 8.04 4.60 6.69
CA SER A 26 9.20 5.50 6.65
C SER A 26 10.24 5.07 5.61
N VAL A 27 10.46 3.77 5.43
CA VAL A 27 11.35 3.23 4.37
C VAL A 27 10.76 3.48 2.98
N GLN A 28 9.46 3.25 2.80
CA GLN A 28 8.77 3.54 1.55
C GLN A 28 8.83 5.03 1.20
N ARG A 29 8.58 5.91 2.18
CA ARG A 29 8.65 7.36 2.02
C ARG A 29 10.00 7.82 1.46
N LEU A 30 11.10 7.29 2.00
CA LEU A 30 12.45 7.61 1.51
C LEU A 30 12.66 7.18 0.04
N SER A 31 12.07 6.06 -0.35
CA SER A 31 12.10 5.59 -1.74
C SER A 31 11.26 6.48 -2.65
N ALA A 32 10.04 6.84 -2.23
CA ALA A 32 9.13 7.71 -2.96
C ALA A 32 9.69 9.12 -3.15
N ILE A 33 10.38 9.67 -2.15
CA ILE A 33 11.11 10.94 -2.24
C ILE A 33 12.13 10.92 -3.39
N ARG A 34 12.88 9.81 -3.52
CA ARG A 34 13.87 9.67 -4.61
C ARG A 34 13.21 9.54 -5.97
N VAL A 35 12.10 8.80 -6.06
CA VAL A 35 11.35 8.63 -7.31
C VAL A 35 10.78 9.96 -7.80
N ALA A 36 10.15 10.74 -6.91
CA ALA A 36 9.55 12.02 -7.26
C ALA A 36 10.52 13.22 -7.19
N SER A 37 11.78 13.00 -6.81
CA SER A 37 12.78 14.06 -6.58
C SER A 37 12.27 15.19 -5.66
N ALA A 38 11.56 14.83 -4.60
CA ALA A 38 10.89 15.77 -3.71
C ALA A 38 11.77 16.16 -2.50
N TYR A 39 11.34 17.16 -1.73
CA TYR A 39 12.00 17.53 -0.48
C TYR A 39 11.77 16.48 0.62
N LEU A 40 12.77 16.33 1.51
CA LEU A 40 12.74 15.37 2.62
C LEU A 40 11.64 15.63 3.66
N THR A 41 11.09 16.85 3.71
CA THR A 41 10.05 17.27 4.65
C THR A 41 8.63 17.02 4.15
N VAL A 42 8.47 16.53 2.93
CA VAL A 42 7.15 16.21 2.37
C VAL A 42 6.51 15.09 3.20
N SER A 43 5.25 15.28 3.59
CA SER A 43 4.50 14.27 4.33
C SER A 43 4.34 12.99 3.51
N GLU A 44 4.34 11.85 4.19
CA GLU A 44 4.17 10.52 3.59
C GLU A 44 3.01 10.44 2.59
N GLU A 45 1.82 10.84 3.04
CA GLU A 45 0.60 10.78 2.22
C GLU A 45 0.73 11.62 0.93
N ALA A 46 1.43 12.76 0.98
CA ALA A 46 1.60 13.63 -0.19
C ALA A 46 2.67 13.10 -1.15
N ILE A 47 3.75 12.50 -0.63
CA ILE A 47 4.78 11.93 -1.50
C ILE A 47 4.31 10.64 -2.16
N ASP A 48 3.47 9.85 -1.49
CA ASP A 48 2.85 8.67 -2.07
C ASP A 48 1.99 9.05 -3.27
N VAL A 49 1.21 10.14 -3.18
CA VAL A 49 0.47 10.69 -4.32
C VAL A 49 1.41 11.20 -5.42
N ALA A 50 2.41 12.02 -5.07
CA ALA A 50 3.33 12.59 -6.05
C ALA A 50 4.17 11.54 -6.78
N ALA A 51 4.57 10.47 -6.10
CA ALA A 51 5.33 9.35 -6.66
C ALA A 51 4.42 8.28 -7.28
N SER A 52 3.09 8.45 -7.28
CA SER A 52 2.12 7.42 -7.68
C SER A 52 2.36 6.07 -6.98
N CYS A 53 2.77 6.12 -5.70
CA CYS A 53 3.15 4.98 -4.89
C CYS A 53 2.03 4.64 -3.91
N VAL A 54 1.44 3.46 -4.03
CA VAL A 54 0.40 2.99 -3.09
C VAL A 54 1.05 2.63 -1.75
N PRO A 55 0.50 3.06 -0.59
CA PRO A 55 1.02 2.72 0.72
C PRO A 55 1.23 1.21 0.94
N ILE A 56 2.35 0.84 1.55
CA ILE A 56 2.81 -0.55 1.68
C ILE A 56 1.85 -1.44 2.48
N ASP A 57 1.15 -0.88 3.46
CA ASP A 57 0.15 -1.60 4.24
C ASP A 57 -1.08 -1.97 3.40
N ILE A 58 -1.49 -1.09 2.49
CA ILE A 58 -2.57 -1.35 1.53
C ILE A 58 -2.15 -2.45 0.55
N LEU A 59 -0.91 -2.37 0.04
CA LEU A 59 -0.33 -3.40 -0.82
C LEU A 59 -0.20 -4.76 -0.12
N ALA A 60 0.12 -4.78 1.17
CA ALA A 60 0.19 -6.01 1.95
C ALA A 60 -1.19 -6.65 2.10
N GLY A 61 -2.22 -5.83 2.40
CA GLY A 61 -3.61 -6.27 2.42
C GLY A 61 -4.08 -6.82 1.07
N GLU A 62 -3.73 -6.16 -0.04
CA GLU A 62 -4.00 -6.66 -1.41
C GLU A 62 -3.43 -8.06 -1.62
N ARG A 63 -2.15 -8.25 -1.27
CA ARG A 63 -1.45 -9.54 -1.41
C ARG A 63 -2.06 -10.63 -0.52
N GLN A 64 -2.51 -10.29 0.68
CA GLN A 64 -3.19 -11.22 1.57
C GLN A 64 -4.55 -11.66 0.98
N ARG A 65 -5.35 -10.72 0.48
CA ARG A 65 -6.65 -11.03 -0.16
C ARG A 65 -6.47 -11.89 -1.41
N GLN A 66 -5.50 -11.54 -2.26
CA GLN A 66 -5.12 -12.36 -3.41
C GLN A 66 -4.68 -13.77 -3.00
N HIS A 67 -3.86 -13.90 -1.95
CA HIS A 67 -3.43 -15.21 -1.43
C HIS A 67 -4.63 -16.06 -0.99
N ARG A 68 -5.58 -15.48 -0.25
CA ARG A 68 -6.79 -16.16 0.23
C ARG A 68 -7.65 -16.66 -0.93
N ARG A 69 -7.98 -15.79 -1.90
CA ARG A 69 -8.79 -16.16 -3.08
C ARG A 69 -8.11 -17.17 -3.99
N LYS A 70 -6.77 -17.20 -4.02
CA LYS A 70 -6.00 -18.20 -4.78
C LYS A 70 -6.17 -19.61 -4.21
N LYS A 71 -6.23 -19.72 -2.87
CA LYS A 71 -6.55 -20.99 -2.20
C LYS A 71 -7.96 -21.48 -2.54
N GLU A 72 -8.90 -20.56 -2.72
CA GLU A 72 -10.30 -20.83 -3.10
C GLU A 72 -10.50 -21.17 -4.60
N LYS A 73 -9.42 -21.36 -5.38
CA LYS A 73 -9.41 -21.66 -6.84
C LYS A 73 -10.06 -20.61 -7.74
N GLN A 74 -10.41 -19.42 -7.26
CA GLN A 74 -10.99 -18.33 -8.06
C GLN A 74 -9.91 -17.48 -8.77
N ARG A 75 -9.14 -18.10 -9.67
CA ARG A 75 -7.89 -17.51 -10.20
C ARG A 75 -8.06 -16.34 -11.19
N ARG A 76 -9.21 -16.22 -11.88
CA ARG A 76 -9.43 -15.19 -12.91
C ARG A 76 -9.98 -13.87 -12.34
N VAL A 77 -10.86 -13.94 -11.34
CA VAL A 77 -11.42 -12.78 -10.61
C VAL A 77 -10.35 -12.05 -9.76
N LEU A 78 -9.28 -12.78 -9.45
CA LEU A 78 -8.22 -12.46 -8.48
C LEU A 78 -7.42 -11.17 -8.75
N CYS A 79 -7.35 -10.73 -10.00
CA CYS A 79 -6.48 -9.63 -10.43
C CYS A 79 -7.27 -8.35 -10.78
N GLU A 80 -8.49 -8.49 -11.27
CA GLU A 80 -9.29 -7.34 -11.74
C GLU A 80 -9.98 -6.59 -10.61
N GLU A 81 -10.38 -7.25 -9.52
CA GLU A 81 -11.16 -6.60 -8.44
C GLU A 81 -10.30 -6.05 -7.30
N GLU A 82 -9.19 -6.70 -6.98
CA GLU A 82 -8.40 -6.36 -5.79
C GLU A 82 -7.61 -5.06 -5.95
N ARG A 83 -7.17 -4.75 -7.18
CA ARG A 83 -6.43 -3.53 -7.48
C ARG A 83 -7.31 -2.28 -7.39
N PRO A 84 -8.53 -2.24 -7.96
CA PRO A 84 -9.49 -1.16 -7.74
C PRO A 84 -9.81 -0.93 -6.26
N GLU A 85 -10.01 -1.98 -5.46
CA GLU A 85 -10.27 -1.83 -4.03
C GLU A 85 -9.08 -1.21 -3.29
N SER A 86 -7.85 -1.63 -3.60
CA SER A 86 -6.65 -1.00 -3.03
C SER A 86 -6.54 0.48 -3.40
N LEU A 87 -6.86 0.84 -4.65
CA LEU A 87 -6.86 2.23 -5.11
C LEU A 87 -7.96 3.05 -4.42
N ARG A 88 -9.15 2.48 -4.24
CA ARG A 88 -10.25 3.10 -3.49
C ARG A 88 -9.85 3.37 -2.04
N LEU A 89 -9.27 2.38 -1.37
CA LEU A 89 -8.82 2.50 0.01
C LEU A 89 -7.71 3.56 0.15
N TRP A 90 -6.82 3.64 -0.84
CA TRP A 90 -5.80 4.68 -0.90
C TRP A 90 -6.40 6.06 -1.10
N GLN A 91 -7.38 6.20 -1.99
CA GLN A 91 -8.09 7.46 -2.22
C GLN A 91 -8.82 7.93 -0.94
N GLU A 92 -9.58 7.04 -0.27
CA GLU A 92 -10.26 7.36 0.99
C GLU A 92 -9.26 7.83 2.09
N ARG A 93 -8.08 7.22 2.12
CA ARG A 93 -7.00 7.62 3.02
C ARG A 93 -6.43 8.99 2.67
N TRP A 94 -6.25 9.26 1.38
CA TRP A 94 -5.82 10.57 0.90
C TRP A 94 -6.85 11.66 1.23
N ASP A 95 -8.13 11.37 1.08
CA ASP A 95 -9.23 12.30 1.34
C ASP A 95 -9.35 12.66 2.84
N SER A 96 -9.11 11.68 3.71
CA SER A 96 -9.15 11.84 5.17
C SER A 96 -7.88 12.43 5.78
N SER A 97 -6.74 12.44 5.05
CA SER A 97 -5.48 13.00 5.54
C SER A 97 -5.55 14.51 5.70
N THR A 98 -5.05 15.08 6.79
CA THR A 98 -4.91 16.54 6.95
C THR A 98 -3.56 17.08 6.44
N LYS A 99 -2.65 16.19 6.02
CA LYS A 99 -1.27 16.54 5.65
C LYS A 99 -1.12 16.69 4.14
N GLY A 100 -0.34 17.69 3.72
CA GLY A 100 0.04 17.87 2.32
C GLY A 100 -1.12 18.21 1.38
N ARG A 101 -2.18 18.84 1.90
CA ARG A 101 -3.43 19.15 1.19
C ARG A 101 -3.36 20.20 0.08
N TRP A 102 -2.19 20.80 -0.15
CA TRP A 102 -1.97 21.78 -1.22
C TRP A 102 -2.17 21.22 -2.65
N THR A 103 -2.21 19.89 -2.82
CA THR A 103 -2.50 19.20 -4.08
C THR A 103 -3.80 18.38 -4.06
N HIS A 104 -4.53 18.38 -2.96
CA HIS A 104 -5.80 17.65 -2.83
C HIS A 104 -6.91 18.40 -3.57
N ARG A 105 -7.70 17.69 -4.39
CA ARG A 105 -8.79 18.24 -5.21
C ARG A 105 -10.05 17.40 -5.02
#